data_AF-A0A150PRY0-F1
#
_entry.id   AF-A0A150PRY0-F1
#
_cell.length_a   1.000
_cell.length_b   1.000
_cell.length_c   1.000
_cell.angle_alpha   90.00
_cell.angle_beta   90.00
_cell.angle_gamma   90.00
#
_symmetry.space_group_name_H-M   'P 1'
#
loop_
_entity.id
_entity.type
_entity.pdbx_description
1 polymer ?
#
loop_
_entity_poly.entity_id
_entity_poly.type
_entity_poly.pdbx_seq_one_letter_code
_entity_poly.pdbx_strand_id
1 'polypeptide(L)'
;MQAAVVPSLEEKHGYRVVWTDSWPSGGAPLAQLIHELYRALDLGGPPASAAPLDALDLAIDLADQRSERPILIYLDQLEQTLYAGRDPAELDALLEAVDHLARRPTLDLHVVLALREDYLGRFRDRARRYKRLLEHSFRLGPLTVREMTSAVCRAAQGGEPPRRWPEDAVRALMLQVRVPGQASSEDAEVQAVFGQIDAQEAPRRRDERLPHPRAAPDSPPRGLQGVLQGICGLRALARPCPLV
;
A
#
# COMPACT_ATOMS: atom_id res chain seq x y z
N MET A 1 3.94 -4.34 3.09
CA MET A 1 5.03 -3.55 2.48
C MET A 1 4.54 -2.13 2.38
N GLN A 2 5.30 -1.17 2.88
CA GLN A 2 4.91 0.24 2.89
C GLN A 2 5.39 0.89 1.58
N ALA A 3 4.56 1.70 0.92
CA ALA A 3 5.05 2.53 -0.17
C ALA A 3 6.21 3.38 0.36
N ALA A 4 7.36 3.43 -0.34
CA ALA A 4 8.57 4.14 0.13
C ALA A 4 8.36 5.62 0.48
N VAL A 5 7.22 6.19 0.07
CA VAL A 5 6.75 7.52 0.45
C VAL A 5 6.45 7.62 1.94
N VAL A 6 5.83 6.61 2.55
CA VAL A 6 5.37 6.71 3.94
C VAL A 6 6.53 6.66 4.94
N PRO A 7 7.55 5.79 4.82
CA PRO A 7 8.78 5.91 5.61
C PRO A 7 9.44 7.29 5.46
N SER A 8 9.42 7.87 4.26
CA SER A 8 9.94 9.22 4.04
C SER A 8 9.10 10.30 4.74
N LEU A 9 7.78 10.12 4.91
CA LEU A 9 6.92 11.02 5.67
C LEU A 9 7.20 10.93 7.18
N GLU A 10 7.46 9.73 7.67
CA GLU A 10 7.84 9.50 9.07
C GLU A 10 9.20 10.12 9.39
N GLU A 11 10.23 9.78 8.59
CA GLU A 11 11.62 10.19 8.84
C GLU A 11 11.87 11.67 8.59
N LYS A 12 11.33 12.23 7.49
CA LYS A 12 11.67 13.61 7.07
C LYS A 12 10.65 14.65 7.51
N HIS A 13 9.39 14.24 7.67
CA HIS A 13 8.29 15.16 7.96
C HIS A 13 7.66 14.90 9.33
N GLY A 14 8.17 13.93 10.09
CA GLY A 14 7.73 13.67 11.44
C GLY A 14 6.28 13.20 11.52
N TYR A 15 5.73 12.57 10.49
CA TYR A 15 4.37 12.02 10.57
C TYR A 15 4.27 10.91 11.61
N ARG A 16 3.10 10.79 12.23
CA ARG A 16 2.66 9.65 13.00
C ARG A 16 1.71 8.85 12.12
N VAL A 17 2.13 7.66 11.71
CA VAL A 17 1.39 6.88 10.71
C VAL A 17 0.57 5.80 11.39
N VAL A 18 -0.70 5.74 11.02
CA VAL A 18 -1.61 4.64 11.36
C VAL A 18 -1.91 3.90 10.07
N TRP A 19 -1.42 2.66 9.99
CA TRP A 19 -1.55 1.82 8.80
C TRP A 19 -2.51 0.68 9.07
N THR A 20 -3.49 0.48 8.19
CA THR A 20 -4.41 -0.66 8.24
C THR A 20 -4.49 -1.33 6.88
N ASP A 21 -3.96 -2.55 6.75
CA ASP A 21 -3.97 -3.35 5.52
C ASP A 21 -4.71 -4.69 5.66
N SER A 22 -5.26 -4.97 6.84
CA SER A 22 -5.98 -6.19 7.15
C SER A 22 -7.34 -5.85 7.73
N TRP A 23 -8.40 -6.34 7.07
CA TRP A 23 -9.78 -6.12 7.46
C TRP A 23 -10.38 -7.46 7.91
N PRO A 24 -10.73 -7.62 9.20
CA PRO A 24 -11.15 -8.91 9.75
C PRO A 24 -12.41 -9.42 9.06
N SER A 25 -12.45 -10.68 8.63
CA SER A 25 -13.57 -11.26 7.87
C SER A 25 -14.88 -11.42 8.65
N GLY A 26 -14.81 -11.36 10.00
CA GLY A 26 -15.96 -11.49 10.90
C GLY A 26 -16.06 -10.37 11.94
N GLY A 27 -15.47 -9.20 11.67
CA GLY A 27 -15.51 -8.04 12.56
C GLY A 27 -15.68 -6.74 11.79
N ALA A 28 -16.24 -5.73 12.46
CA ALA A 28 -16.51 -4.43 11.86
C ALA A 28 -15.20 -3.70 11.47
N PRO A 29 -15.02 -3.29 10.20
CA PRO A 29 -13.84 -2.53 9.74
C PRO A 29 -13.54 -1.29 10.57
N LEU A 30 -14.58 -0.57 11.02
CA LEU A 30 -14.42 0.61 11.88
C LEU A 30 -13.77 0.27 13.23
N ALA A 31 -14.16 -0.86 13.83
CA ALA A 31 -13.56 -1.29 15.10
C ALA A 31 -12.07 -1.64 14.92
N GLN A 32 -11.69 -2.22 13.77
CA GLN A 32 -10.29 -2.46 13.43
C GLN A 32 -9.51 -1.15 13.30
N LEU A 33 -10.05 -0.16 12.59
CA LEU A 33 -9.42 1.16 12.47
C LEU A 33 -9.21 1.82 13.84
N ILE A 34 -10.22 1.79 14.71
CA ILE A 34 -10.11 2.35 16.07
C ILE A 34 -9.01 1.63 16.85
N HIS A 35 -9.00 0.29 16.81
CA HIS A 35 -7.95 -0.49 17.47
C HIS A 35 -6.55 -0.10 16.97
N GLU A 36 -6.39 0.04 15.65
CA GLU A 36 -5.13 0.43 15.02
C GLU A 36 -4.70 1.85 15.38
N LEU A 37 -5.62 2.81 15.48
CA LEU A 37 -5.34 4.16 15.95
C LEU A 37 -4.79 4.16 17.37
N TYR A 38 -5.48 3.48 18.30
CA TYR A 38 -5.05 3.40 19.69
C TYR A 38 -3.67 2.72 19.82
N ARG A 39 -3.44 1.65 19.06
CA ARG A 39 -2.18 0.91 19.05
C ARG A 39 -1.04 1.74 18.47
N ALA A 40 -1.20 2.28 17.26
CA ALA A 40 -0.13 2.97 16.53
C ALA A 40 0.24 4.32 17.16
N LEU A 41 -0.71 4.98 17.83
CA LEU A 41 -0.50 6.26 18.53
C LEU A 41 -0.20 6.08 20.03
N ASP A 42 -0.04 4.83 20.49
CA ASP A 42 0.27 4.45 21.88
C ASP A 42 -0.72 5.04 22.92
N LEU A 43 -2.01 5.11 22.57
CA LEU A 43 -3.04 5.79 23.37
C LEU A 43 -3.61 4.90 24.50
N GLY A 44 -3.12 3.68 24.63
CA GLY A 44 -3.72 2.64 25.48
C GLY A 44 -4.79 1.88 24.72
N GLY A 45 -5.89 1.52 25.39
CA GLY A 45 -7.02 0.80 24.78
C GLY A 45 -8.23 1.70 24.54
N PRO A 46 -9.07 1.41 23.53
CA PRO A 46 -10.33 2.12 23.35
C PRO A 46 -11.25 1.90 24.56
N PRO A 47 -12.07 2.90 24.95
CA PRO A 47 -13.00 2.74 26.06
C PRO A 47 -14.04 1.66 25.74
N ALA A 48 -14.22 0.69 26.63
CA ALA A 48 -15.04 -0.50 26.37
C ALA A 48 -16.53 -0.21 26.10
N SER A 49 -17.05 0.94 26.56
CA SER A 49 -18.45 1.34 26.42
C SER A 49 -18.67 2.55 25.50
N ALA A 50 -17.63 3.06 24.85
CA ALA A 50 -17.77 4.20 23.95
C ALA A 50 -18.45 3.75 22.64
N ALA A 51 -19.30 4.61 22.08
CA ALA A 51 -19.75 4.40 20.72
C ALA A 51 -18.55 4.51 19.75
N PRO A 52 -18.55 3.82 18.60
CA PRO A 52 -17.40 3.79 17.70
C PRO A 52 -16.91 5.18 17.26
N LEU A 53 -17.83 6.10 16.92
CA LEU A 53 -17.46 7.47 16.56
C LEU A 53 -16.87 8.25 17.74
N ASP A 54 -17.41 8.08 18.94
CA ASP A 54 -16.86 8.73 20.15
C ASP A 54 -15.45 8.21 20.48
N ALA A 55 -15.22 6.91 20.33
CA ALA A 55 -13.90 6.31 20.52
C ALA A 55 -12.91 6.81 19.46
N LEU A 56 -13.37 7.01 18.23
CA LEU A 56 -12.57 7.56 17.15
C LEU A 56 -12.17 9.02 17.43
N ASP A 57 -13.13 9.85 17.83
CA ASP A 57 -12.88 11.25 18.18
C ASP A 57 -11.92 11.37 19.36
N LEU A 58 -12.14 10.56 20.41
CA LEU A 58 -11.26 10.52 21.56
C LEU A 58 -9.84 10.11 21.19
N ALA A 59 -9.67 9.17 20.25
CA ALA A 59 -8.34 8.78 19.78
C ALA A 59 -7.59 9.97 19.16
N ILE A 60 -8.26 10.73 18.29
CA ILE A 60 -7.66 11.92 17.67
C ILE A 60 -7.38 13.01 18.70
N ASP A 61 -8.32 13.29 19.60
CA ASP A 61 -8.13 14.31 20.65
C ASP A 61 -6.96 13.97 21.57
N LEU A 62 -6.82 12.70 21.98
CA LEU A 62 -5.69 12.25 22.78
C LEU A 62 -4.37 12.33 22.01
N ALA A 63 -4.39 12.00 20.72
CA ALA A 63 -3.21 12.09 19.87
C ALA A 63 -2.76 13.54 19.70
N ASP A 64 -3.68 14.47 19.46
CA ASP A 64 -3.39 15.90 19.34
C ASP A 64 -2.84 16.48 20.64
N GLN A 65 -3.42 16.11 21.80
CA GLN A 65 -2.94 16.57 23.12
C GLN A 65 -1.52 16.09 23.45
N ARG A 66 -1.12 14.91 22.95
CA ARG A 66 0.20 14.34 23.25
C ARG A 66 1.31 14.84 22.33
N SER A 67 0.97 15.31 21.14
CA SER A 67 1.97 15.76 20.16
C SER A 67 1.34 16.61 19.07
N GLU A 68 2.05 17.67 18.69
CA GLU A 68 1.75 18.53 17.54
C GLU A 68 2.14 17.90 16.19
N ARG A 69 2.69 16.68 16.19
CA ARG A 69 3.12 16.01 14.95
C ARG A 69 1.91 15.60 14.10
N PRO A 70 1.96 15.78 12.76
CA PRO A 70 0.85 15.40 11.90
C PRO A 70 0.57 13.90 11.92
N ILE A 71 -0.69 13.54 11.71
CA ILE A 71 -1.17 12.15 11.69
C ILE A 71 -1.53 11.79 10.25
N LEU A 72 -1.03 10.66 9.77
CA LEU A 72 -1.44 10.05 8.50
C LEU A 72 -2.13 8.72 8.78
N ILE A 73 -3.40 8.63 8.43
CA ILE A 73 -4.17 7.39 8.44
C ILE A 73 -4.14 6.81 7.02
N TYR A 74 -3.51 5.65 6.85
CA TYR A 74 -3.39 4.95 5.58
C TYR A 74 -4.20 3.66 5.61
N LEU A 75 -5.28 3.63 4.82
CA LEU A 75 -6.19 2.49 4.71
C LEU A 75 -5.90 1.76 3.41
N ASP A 76 -5.24 0.60 3.50
CA ASP A 76 -4.88 -0.25 2.36
C ASP A 76 -5.81 -1.44 2.24
N GLN A 77 -5.80 -2.09 1.06
CA GLN A 77 -6.59 -3.28 0.75
C GLN A 77 -8.08 -3.12 1.06
N LEU A 78 -8.63 -1.92 0.84
CA LEU A 78 -10.04 -1.62 1.12
C LEU A 78 -11.00 -2.53 0.36
N GLU A 79 -10.57 -3.15 -0.75
CA GLU A 79 -11.34 -4.15 -1.47
C GLU A 79 -11.81 -5.32 -0.59
N GLN A 80 -11.09 -5.64 0.50
CA GLN A 80 -11.50 -6.68 1.45
C GLN A 80 -12.82 -6.39 2.15
N THR A 81 -13.19 -5.11 2.28
CA THR A 81 -14.48 -4.67 2.82
C THR A 81 -15.61 -4.78 1.78
N LEU A 82 -15.26 -4.97 0.51
CA LEU A 82 -16.17 -5.09 -0.64
C LEU A 82 -16.34 -6.54 -1.12
N TYR A 83 -15.74 -7.51 -0.43
CA TYR A 83 -15.86 -8.94 -0.75
C TYR A 83 -17.31 -9.44 -0.58
N ALA A 84 -17.68 -10.42 -1.38
CA ALA A 84 -19.00 -11.05 -1.28
C ALA A 84 -19.18 -11.69 0.11
N GLY A 85 -20.33 -11.44 0.74
CA GLY A 85 -20.64 -11.92 2.09
C GLY A 85 -20.37 -10.91 3.22
N ARG A 86 -19.74 -9.77 2.92
CA ARG A 86 -19.65 -8.62 3.83
C ARG A 86 -20.99 -7.90 3.94
N ASP A 87 -21.31 -7.43 5.14
CA ASP A 87 -22.44 -6.53 5.34
C ASP A 87 -22.11 -5.14 4.74
N PRO A 88 -22.91 -4.63 3.79
CA PRO A 88 -22.77 -3.27 3.29
C PRO A 88 -22.72 -2.19 4.38
N ALA A 89 -23.46 -2.37 5.47
CA ALA A 89 -23.55 -1.42 6.57
C ALA A 89 -22.20 -1.22 7.28
N GLU A 90 -21.34 -2.24 7.30
CA GLU A 90 -20.01 -2.18 7.92
C GLU A 90 -19.07 -1.23 7.18
N LEU A 91 -19.05 -1.32 5.84
CA LEU A 91 -18.30 -0.38 5.01
C LEU A 91 -18.90 1.02 5.11
N ASP A 92 -20.21 1.13 5.12
CA ASP A 92 -20.91 2.39 5.27
C ASP A 92 -20.53 3.11 6.58
N ALA A 93 -20.47 2.39 7.70
CA ALA A 93 -20.02 2.93 8.98
C ALA A 93 -18.54 3.37 8.93
N LEU A 94 -17.67 2.60 8.25
CA LEU A 94 -16.27 2.99 8.04
C LEU A 94 -16.17 4.29 7.22
N LEU A 95 -16.90 4.39 6.11
CA LEU A 95 -16.87 5.58 5.25
C LEU A 95 -17.44 6.81 5.97
N GLU A 96 -18.48 6.63 6.78
CA GLU A 96 -19.01 7.69 7.63
C GLU A 96 -17.96 8.22 8.61
N ALA A 97 -17.28 7.30 9.30
CA ALA A 97 -16.21 7.63 10.23
C ALA A 97 -15.02 8.35 9.54
N VAL A 98 -14.63 7.90 8.35
CA VAL A 98 -13.54 8.54 7.60
C VAL A 98 -13.95 9.94 7.10
N ASP A 99 -15.18 10.09 6.60
CA ASP A 99 -15.69 11.40 6.20
C ASP A 99 -15.82 12.35 7.39
N HIS A 100 -16.21 11.83 8.56
CA HIS A 100 -16.21 12.57 9.83
C HIS A 100 -14.82 13.06 10.19
N LEU A 101 -13.81 12.18 10.20
CA LEU A 101 -12.41 12.54 10.42
C LEU A 101 -11.93 13.62 9.44
N ALA A 102 -12.23 13.44 8.17
CA ALA A 102 -11.78 14.37 7.14
C ALA A 102 -12.38 15.77 7.35
N ARG A 103 -13.55 15.91 8.00
CA ARG A 103 -14.22 17.20 8.25
C ARG A 103 -13.68 17.92 9.49
N ARG A 104 -12.85 17.26 10.30
CA ARG A 104 -12.31 17.87 11.50
C ARG A 104 -11.45 19.08 11.14
N PRO A 105 -11.51 20.16 11.95
CA PRO A 105 -10.74 21.38 11.70
C PRO A 105 -9.24 21.23 12.04
N THR A 106 -8.80 20.06 12.50
CA THR A 106 -7.38 19.80 12.81
C THR A 106 -6.56 19.89 11.51
N LEU A 107 -5.61 20.83 11.48
CA LEU A 107 -4.83 21.17 10.27
C LEU A 107 -3.87 20.05 9.81
N ASP A 108 -3.61 19.06 10.67
CA ASP A 108 -2.52 18.11 10.52
C ASP A 108 -2.97 16.64 10.47
N LEU A 109 -4.26 16.37 10.17
CA LEU A 109 -4.79 15.03 9.95
C LEU A 109 -4.99 14.74 8.45
N HIS A 110 -4.30 13.72 7.95
CA HIS A 110 -4.43 13.25 6.58
C HIS A 110 -4.96 11.82 6.54
N VAL A 111 -5.92 11.56 5.67
CA VAL A 111 -6.43 10.21 5.41
C VAL A 111 -6.17 9.84 3.96
N VAL A 112 -5.55 8.70 3.73
CA VAL A 112 -5.31 8.13 2.41
C VAL A 112 -6.01 6.78 2.31
N LEU A 113 -6.81 6.63 1.26
CA LEU A 113 -7.52 5.40 0.92
C LEU A 113 -6.85 4.77 -0.29
N ALA A 114 -6.40 3.52 -0.15
CA ALA A 114 -5.85 2.72 -1.24
C ALA A 114 -6.79 1.57 -1.58
N LEU A 115 -7.08 1.45 -2.87
CA LEU A 115 -8.03 0.48 -3.41
C LEU A 115 -7.56 0.06 -4.80
N ARG A 116 -7.72 -1.22 -5.13
CA ARG A 116 -7.50 -1.70 -6.50
C ARG A 116 -8.55 -1.15 -7.49
N GLU A 117 -8.11 -0.83 -8.70
CA GLU A 117 -8.94 -0.23 -9.76
C GLU A 117 -10.19 -1.07 -10.10
N ASP A 118 -10.10 -2.40 -10.05
CA ASP A 118 -11.22 -3.32 -10.31
C ASP A 118 -12.40 -3.17 -9.32
N TYR A 119 -12.13 -2.62 -8.13
CA TYR A 119 -13.14 -2.36 -7.11
C TYR A 119 -13.62 -0.91 -7.09
N LEU A 120 -13.01 -0.01 -7.86
CA LEU A 120 -13.29 1.43 -7.83
C LEU A 120 -14.77 1.74 -8.14
N GLY A 121 -15.37 1.03 -9.10
CA GLY A 121 -16.79 1.24 -9.44
C GLY A 121 -17.72 0.97 -8.25
N ARG A 122 -17.54 -0.17 -7.58
CA ARG A 122 -18.32 -0.54 -6.38
C ARG A 122 -18.07 0.42 -5.23
N PHE A 123 -16.83 0.82 -5.02
CA PHE A 123 -16.48 1.79 -4.00
C PHE A 123 -17.14 3.15 -4.24
N ARG A 124 -17.09 3.68 -5.47
CA ARG A 124 -17.72 4.97 -5.83
C ARG A 124 -19.23 4.96 -5.61
N ASP A 125 -19.90 3.86 -5.92
CA ASP A 125 -21.34 3.72 -5.66
C ASP A 125 -21.67 3.85 -4.16
N ARG A 126 -20.86 3.24 -3.29
CA ARG A 126 -21.04 3.32 -1.82
C ARG A 126 -20.61 4.67 -1.26
N ALA A 127 -19.49 5.21 -1.76
CA ALA A 127 -18.94 6.49 -1.33
C ALA A 127 -19.65 7.71 -1.94
N ARG A 128 -20.69 7.52 -2.76
CA ARG A 128 -21.40 8.59 -3.48
C ARG A 128 -21.90 9.72 -2.56
N ARG A 129 -22.26 9.41 -1.32
CA ARG A 129 -22.70 10.38 -0.31
C ARG A 129 -21.55 11.16 0.36
N TYR A 130 -20.32 10.67 0.27
CA TYR A 130 -19.13 11.22 0.90
C TYR A 130 -18.21 11.86 -0.14
N LYS A 131 -18.66 12.98 -0.72
CA LYS A 131 -17.98 13.64 -1.86
C LYS A 131 -16.50 13.94 -1.59
N ARG A 132 -16.15 14.33 -0.37
CA ARG A 132 -14.78 14.66 0.04
C ARG A 132 -13.81 13.49 -0.08
N LEU A 133 -14.30 12.26 0.10
CA LEU A 133 -13.50 11.05 -0.11
C LEU A 133 -13.17 10.80 -1.59
N LEU A 134 -13.93 11.42 -2.50
CA LEU A 134 -13.79 11.26 -3.95
C LEU A 134 -13.14 12.47 -4.63
N GLU A 135 -13.01 13.60 -3.93
CA GLU A 135 -12.47 14.86 -4.47
C GLU A 135 -10.98 14.76 -4.85
N HIS A 136 -10.20 14.00 -4.08
CA HIS A 136 -8.76 13.88 -4.24
C HIS A 136 -8.35 12.44 -4.59
N SER A 137 -8.65 12.03 -5.82
CA SER A 137 -8.26 10.70 -6.33
C SER A 137 -7.00 10.76 -7.19
N PHE A 138 -6.05 9.86 -6.92
CA PHE A 138 -4.89 9.63 -7.78
C PHE A 138 -4.92 8.19 -8.28
N ARG A 139 -4.82 8.02 -9.60
CA ARG A 139 -4.68 6.71 -10.22
C ARG A 139 -3.21 6.39 -10.41
N LEU A 140 -2.82 5.22 -9.97
CA LEU A 140 -1.45 4.76 -10.04
C LEU A 140 -1.31 3.81 -11.24
N GLY A 141 -0.45 4.18 -12.18
CA GLY A 141 -0.17 3.39 -13.39
C GLY A 141 0.98 2.38 -13.19
N PRO A 142 1.20 1.49 -14.16
CA PRO A 142 2.32 0.56 -14.13
C PRO A 142 3.65 1.31 -14.11
N LEU A 143 4.67 0.69 -13.53
CA LEU A 143 6.03 1.22 -13.56
C LEU A 143 6.66 1.03 -14.93
N THR A 144 7.49 1.98 -15.31
CA THR A 144 8.44 1.78 -16.42
C THR A 144 9.58 0.85 -16.01
N VAL A 145 10.28 0.27 -16.98
CA VAL A 145 11.48 -0.55 -16.77
C VAL A 145 12.51 0.21 -15.93
N ARG A 146 12.69 1.52 -16.19
CA ARG A 146 13.58 2.37 -15.39
C ARG A 146 13.14 2.46 -13.93
N GLU A 147 11.88 2.81 -13.70
CA GLU A 147 11.35 3.00 -12.34
C GLU A 147 11.32 1.69 -11.56
N MET A 148 10.96 0.57 -12.21
CA MET A 148 11.00 -0.76 -11.63
C MET A 148 12.43 -1.17 -11.27
N THR A 149 13.40 -0.92 -12.15
CA THR A 149 14.83 -1.17 -11.86
C THR A 149 15.25 -0.45 -10.59
N SER A 150 14.96 0.86 -10.50
CA SER A 150 15.27 1.66 -9.31
C SER A 150 14.49 1.22 -8.06
N ALA A 151 13.26 0.72 -8.20
CA ALA A 151 12.48 0.19 -7.09
C ALA A 151 13.07 -1.11 -6.55
N VAL A 152 13.40 -2.06 -7.43
CA VAL A 152 14.03 -3.35 -7.07
C VAL A 152 15.38 -3.13 -6.41
N CYS A 153 16.25 -2.28 -6.98
CA CYS A 153 17.56 -1.99 -6.40
C CYS A 153 17.45 -1.34 -5.01
N ARG A 154 16.50 -0.41 -4.81
CA ARG A 154 16.25 0.18 -3.49
C ARG A 154 15.71 -0.85 -2.49
N ALA A 155 14.77 -1.70 -2.91
CA ALA A 155 14.24 -2.75 -2.06
C ALA A 155 15.34 -3.76 -1.64
N ALA A 156 16.22 -4.14 -2.56
CA ALA A 156 17.36 -5.02 -2.27
C ALA A 156 18.33 -4.39 -1.25
N GLN A 157 18.58 -3.09 -1.35
CA GLN A 157 19.45 -2.36 -0.42
C GLN A 157 18.84 -2.23 0.98
N GLY A 158 17.52 -2.05 1.07
CA GLY A 158 16.80 -1.94 2.33
C GLY A 158 16.41 -3.28 2.96
N GLY A 159 16.63 -4.41 2.28
CA GLY A 159 16.34 -5.73 2.81
C GLY A 159 17.30 -6.18 3.90
N GLU A 160 16.94 -7.24 4.62
CA GLU A 160 17.81 -7.89 5.61
C GLU A 160 18.19 -9.30 5.11
N PRO A 161 19.48 -9.58 4.81
CA PRO A 161 20.61 -8.67 4.80
C PRO A 161 20.59 -7.69 3.59
N PRO A 162 21.19 -6.48 3.72
CA PRO A 162 21.28 -5.52 2.62
C PRO A 162 22.05 -6.09 1.43
N ARG A 163 21.47 -6.01 0.23
CA ARG A 163 22.11 -6.43 -1.02
C ARG A 163 22.20 -5.27 -2.00
N ARG A 164 23.37 -5.08 -2.60
CA ARG A 164 23.53 -4.16 -3.74
C ARG A 164 23.50 -4.97 -5.04
N TRP A 165 22.47 -4.76 -5.83
CA TRP A 165 22.35 -5.35 -7.15
C TRP A 165 22.80 -4.33 -8.21
N PRO A 166 23.60 -4.75 -9.21
CA PRO A 166 23.99 -3.86 -10.30
C PRO A 166 22.77 -3.50 -11.15
N GLU A 167 22.52 -2.20 -11.30
CA GLU A 167 21.35 -1.68 -12.01
C GLU A 167 21.26 -2.20 -13.44
N ASP A 168 22.38 -2.33 -14.15
CA ASP A 168 22.40 -2.82 -15.53
C ASP A 168 21.90 -4.27 -15.63
N ALA A 169 22.24 -5.12 -14.66
CA ALA A 169 21.78 -6.51 -14.63
C ALA A 169 20.28 -6.58 -14.30
N VAL A 170 19.81 -5.76 -13.36
CA VAL A 170 18.40 -5.67 -13.01
C VAL A 170 17.60 -5.10 -14.18
N ARG A 171 18.10 -4.08 -14.87
CA ARG A 171 17.49 -3.49 -16.07
C ARG A 171 17.34 -4.55 -17.18
N ALA A 172 18.39 -5.33 -17.42
CA ALA A 172 18.36 -6.41 -18.41
C ALA A 172 17.30 -7.47 -18.08
N LEU A 173 17.04 -7.74 -16.80
CA LEU A 173 15.93 -8.59 -16.36
C LEU A 173 14.58 -7.89 -16.54
N MET A 174 14.46 -6.62 -16.15
CA MET A 174 13.20 -5.87 -16.23
C MET A 174 12.74 -5.66 -17.68
N LEU A 175 13.66 -5.54 -18.63
CA LEU A 175 13.32 -5.53 -20.05
C LEU A 175 12.61 -6.82 -20.50
N GLN A 176 12.86 -7.98 -19.88
CA GLN A 176 12.22 -9.25 -20.26
C GLN A 176 10.77 -9.36 -19.78
N VAL A 177 10.40 -8.60 -18.76
CA VAL A 177 9.05 -8.58 -18.17
C VAL A 177 8.25 -7.34 -18.58
N ARG A 178 8.69 -6.62 -19.61
CA ARG A 178 7.93 -5.52 -20.22
C ARG A 178 6.62 -6.01 -20.83
N VAL A 179 5.63 -5.13 -20.93
CA VAL A 179 4.36 -5.43 -21.61
C VAL A 179 4.65 -5.90 -23.05
N PRO A 180 4.12 -7.07 -23.46
CA PRO A 180 4.33 -7.59 -24.81
C PRO A 180 3.91 -6.59 -25.89
N GLY A 181 4.69 -6.50 -26.97
CA GLY A 181 4.43 -5.57 -28.07
C GLY A 181 5.05 -4.17 -27.89
N GLN A 182 5.59 -3.84 -26.71
CA GLN A 182 6.35 -2.61 -26.53
C GLN A 182 7.82 -2.76 -26.96
N ALA A 183 8.41 -1.66 -27.41
CA ALA A 183 9.82 -1.58 -27.74
C ALA A 183 10.69 -1.92 -26.51
N SER A 184 11.87 -2.47 -26.74
CA SER A 184 12.85 -2.73 -25.67
C SER A 184 13.49 -1.41 -25.21
N SER A 185 12.75 -0.65 -24.42
CA SER A 185 13.14 0.67 -23.91
C SER A 185 12.96 0.74 -22.40
N GLU A 186 13.69 1.65 -21.77
CA GLU A 186 13.53 2.01 -20.36
C GLU A 186 12.17 2.63 -20.03
N ASP A 187 11.54 3.26 -21.02
CA ASP A 187 10.20 3.85 -20.89
C ASP A 187 9.09 2.83 -21.15
N ALA A 188 9.42 1.59 -21.52
CA ALA A 188 8.44 0.52 -21.63
C ALA A 188 7.87 0.21 -20.24
N GLU A 189 6.57 -0.04 -20.19
CA GLU A 189 5.86 -0.44 -19.00
C GLU A 189 6.22 -1.89 -18.66
N VAL A 190 6.44 -2.14 -17.37
CA VAL A 190 6.63 -3.49 -16.85
C VAL A 190 5.26 -4.12 -16.66
N GLN A 191 5.08 -5.31 -17.22
CA GLN A 191 3.88 -6.08 -16.97
C GLN A 191 3.88 -6.46 -15.49
N ALA A 192 2.75 -6.25 -14.80
CA ALA A 192 2.54 -6.70 -13.43
C ALA A 192 2.42 -8.23 -13.40
N VAL A 193 3.51 -8.92 -13.70
CA VAL A 193 3.67 -10.35 -13.48
C VAL A 193 4.38 -10.48 -12.15
N PHE A 194 3.85 -11.33 -11.27
CA PHE A 194 4.47 -11.71 -10.00
C PHE A 194 5.84 -12.34 -10.28
N GLY A 195 6.87 -11.51 -10.43
CA GLY A 195 8.24 -11.98 -10.58
C GLY A 195 8.76 -12.35 -9.21
N GLN A 196 8.93 -13.64 -8.93
CA GLN A 196 9.70 -14.10 -7.78
C GLN A 196 11.18 -14.21 -8.20
N ILE A 197 12.03 -13.28 -7.75
CA ILE A 197 13.49 -13.37 -7.90
C ILE A 197 14.04 -14.14 -6.70
N ASP A 198 14.20 -15.44 -6.86
CA ASP A 198 14.87 -16.28 -5.86
C ASP A 198 16.39 -16.08 -5.95
N ALA A 199 16.94 -15.28 -5.03
CA ALA A 199 18.38 -15.17 -4.85
C ALA A 199 18.89 -16.34 -4.00
N GLN A 200 18.95 -17.55 -4.58
CA GLN A 200 19.74 -18.62 -3.95
C GLN A 200 21.22 -18.23 -3.95
N GLU A 201 21.90 -18.43 -2.83
CA GLU A 201 23.35 -18.38 -2.78
C GLU A 201 23.90 -19.38 -3.80
N ALA A 202 24.44 -18.87 -4.91
CA ALA A 202 25.12 -19.71 -5.88
C ALA A 202 26.29 -20.40 -5.15
N PRO A 203 26.34 -21.75 -5.09
CA PRO A 203 27.53 -22.42 -4.59
C PRO A 203 28.68 -21.96 -5.48
N ARG A 204 29.74 -21.42 -4.86
CA ARG A 204 30.94 -20.87 -5.52
C ARG A 204 31.41 -21.78 -6.66
N ARG A 205 30.89 -21.57 -7.86
CA ARG A 205 31.39 -22.17 -9.09
C ARG A 205 31.70 -21.01 -10.01
N ARG A 206 32.99 -20.87 -10.30
CA ARG A 206 33.51 -20.09 -11.41
C ARG A 206 32.82 -20.59 -12.67
N ASP A 207 31.78 -19.91 -13.12
CA ASP A 207 31.42 -19.89 -14.53
C ASP A 207 30.57 -18.65 -14.80
N GLU A 208 31.08 -17.78 -15.68
CA GLU A 208 30.49 -16.51 -16.11
C GLU A 208 29.30 -16.74 -17.06
N ARG A 209 28.23 -17.40 -16.59
CA ARG A 209 26.97 -17.47 -17.34
C ARG A 209 25.83 -16.94 -16.49
N LEU A 210 25.21 -15.87 -17.00
CA LEU A 210 23.98 -15.29 -16.48
C LEU A 210 22.92 -16.39 -16.24
N PRO A 211 22.20 -16.36 -15.11
CA PRO A 211 21.12 -17.31 -14.86
C PRO A 211 20.04 -17.17 -15.93
N HIS A 212 19.71 -18.28 -16.60
CA HIS A 212 18.55 -18.37 -17.48
C HIS A 212 17.26 -18.47 -16.63
N PRO A 213 16.19 -17.74 -16.95
CA PRO A 213 14.90 -17.95 -16.31
C PRO A 213 14.41 -19.36 -16.63
N ARG A 214 14.21 -20.18 -15.59
CA ARG A 214 13.55 -21.49 -15.74
C ARG A 214 12.04 -21.28 -15.76
N ALA A 215 11.35 -22.01 -16.63
CA ALA A 215 9.90 -22.14 -16.56
C ALA A 215 9.49 -22.65 -15.17
N ALA A 216 8.35 -22.16 -14.68
CA ALA A 216 7.83 -22.46 -13.35
C ALA A 216 7.76 -23.98 -13.11
N PRO A 217 8.25 -24.51 -11.98
CA PRO A 217 8.00 -25.89 -11.60
C PRO A 217 6.53 -26.08 -11.22
N ASP A 218 5.94 -27.21 -11.62
CA ASP A 218 4.53 -27.61 -11.40
C ASP A 218 4.15 -27.84 -9.92
N SER A 219 5.00 -27.46 -8.96
CA SER A 219 4.73 -27.58 -7.52
C SER A 219 5.59 -26.59 -6.74
N PRO A 220 5.02 -25.80 -5.81
CA PRO A 220 5.80 -24.83 -5.04
C PRO A 220 6.62 -25.54 -3.95
N PRO A 221 7.95 -25.33 -3.88
CA PRO A 221 8.72 -25.73 -2.71
C PRO A 221 8.33 -24.88 -1.49
N ARG A 222 8.13 -25.55 -0.35
CA ARG A 222 7.79 -24.94 0.93
C ARG A 222 8.99 -24.19 1.50
N GLY A 223 8.91 -22.86 1.50
CA GLY A 223 9.85 -21.99 2.23
C GLY A 223 10.02 -20.64 1.54
N LEU A 224 9.69 -19.57 2.25
CA LEU A 224 9.83 -18.16 1.87
C LEU A 224 8.79 -17.58 0.89
N GLN A 225 7.55 -17.56 1.37
CA GLN A 225 6.38 -16.87 0.79
C GLN A 225 6.43 -15.33 0.90
N GLY A 226 7.54 -14.74 1.38
CA GLY A 226 7.54 -13.40 1.96
C GLY A 226 8.10 -12.24 1.13
N VAL A 227 8.77 -12.49 0.00
CA VAL A 227 9.62 -11.43 -0.60
C VAL A 227 9.02 -10.79 -1.86
N LEU A 228 8.13 -11.45 -2.60
CA LEU A 228 7.80 -11.03 -3.98
C LEU A 228 6.31 -10.82 -4.30
N GLN A 229 5.46 -10.67 -3.29
CA GLN A 229 4.15 -10.03 -3.47
C GLN A 229 4.21 -8.49 -3.45
N GLY A 230 5.37 -7.89 -3.20
CA GLY A 230 5.45 -6.48 -2.79
C GLY A 230 5.89 -5.46 -3.83
N ILE A 231 6.43 -5.83 -5.00
CA ILE A 231 7.05 -4.85 -5.91
C ILE A 231 6.00 -4.21 -6.84
N CYS A 232 4.99 -3.56 -6.27
CA CYS A 232 4.19 -2.56 -6.96
C CYS A 232 4.63 -1.18 -6.46
N GLY A 233 5.80 -0.73 -6.90
CA GLY A 233 6.11 0.70 -6.84
C GLY A 233 5.16 1.42 -7.80
N LEU A 234 4.74 2.63 -7.48
CA LEU A 234 3.69 3.33 -8.21
C LEU A 234 4.16 4.76 -8.51
N ARG A 235 3.90 5.23 -9.73
CA ARG A 235 4.24 6.58 -10.17
C ARG A 235 3.18 7.56 -9.68
N ALA A 236 3.55 8.47 -8.78
CA ALA A 236 2.77 9.68 -8.52
C ALA A 236 3.06 10.71 -9.61
N LEU A 237 2.39 10.58 -10.76
CA LEU A 237 2.15 11.72 -11.64
C LEU A 237 0.71 12.17 -11.42
N ALA A 238 0.55 13.29 -10.70
CA ALA A 238 -0.71 13.96 -10.55
C ALA A 238 -1.27 14.34 -11.93
N ARG A 239 -2.14 13.50 -12.48
CA ARG A 239 -3.06 13.89 -13.54
C ARG A 239 -4.44 14.05 -12.88
N PRO A 240 -4.93 15.28 -12.68
CA PRO A 240 -6.31 15.48 -12.26
C PRO A 240 -7.21 14.81 -13.30
N CYS A 241 -8.02 13.84 -12.87
CA CYS A 241 -9.05 13.29 -13.74
C CYS A 241 -10.16 14.34 -13.89
N PRO A 242 -10.58 14.70 -15.12
CA PRO A 242 -11.79 15.48 -15.30
C PRO A 242 -12.98 14.58 -14.90
N LEU A 243 -13.76 15.06 -13.93
CA LEU A 243 -15.02 14.46 -13.53
C LEU A 243 -15.99 14.54 -14.72
N VAL A 244 -16.43 13.39 -15.23
CA VAL A 244 -17.63 13.24 -16.07
C VAL A 244 -18.70 12.57 -15.23
#